data_AF-A0A354C3L6-F1
#
_entry.id   AF-A0A354C3L6-F1
#
_cell.length_a   1.000
_cell.length_b   1.000
_cell.length_c   1.000
_cell.angle_alpha   90.00
_cell.angle_beta   90.00
_cell.angle_gamma   90.00
#
_symmetry.space_group_name_H-M   'P 1'
#
loop_
_entity.id
_entity.type
_entity.pdbx_description
1 polymer ?
#
loop_
_entity_poly.entity_id
_entity_poly.type
_entity_poly.pdbx_seq_one_letter_code
_entity_poly.pdbx_strand_id
1 'polypeptide(L)'
;MSKFKIVMTTCYGAANTGQLAGAITTELVKENEDFHLLCLPAVAINKETGINKVKNAEIFVIIEGCPVMCCTKIVEEHTGRKPDIRVEMAEDYGVKKSSELTYEEAEKVRIKQDIKRRIEDKSAGRN
;
A
#
# COMPACT_ATOMS: atom_id res chain seq x y z
N MET A 1 5.71 -8.15 -21.13
CA MET A 1 6.13 -7.31 -19.98
C MET A 1 4.87 -6.71 -19.37
N SER A 2 4.73 -6.74 -18.05
CA SER A 2 3.57 -6.12 -17.39
C SER A 2 3.51 -4.64 -17.76
N LYS A 3 2.29 -4.09 -17.91
CA LYS A 3 2.12 -2.64 -18.16
C LYS A 3 2.44 -1.82 -16.91
N PHE A 4 2.39 -2.44 -15.73
CA PHE A 4 2.64 -1.82 -14.43
C PHE A 4 3.54 -2.72 -13.59
N LYS A 5 4.78 -2.29 -13.32
CA LYS A 5 5.71 -3.06 -12.50
C LYS A 5 5.24 -3.15 -11.05
N ILE A 6 5.26 -2.02 -10.33
CA ILE A 6 4.84 -1.99 -8.92
C ILE A 6 3.58 -1.14 -8.81
N VAL A 7 2.47 -1.75 -8.39
CA VAL A 7 1.22 -1.03 -8.10
C VAL A 7 1.01 -1.04 -6.61
N MET A 8 0.78 0.14 -6.04
CA MET A 8 0.58 0.31 -4.60
C MET A 8 -0.78 0.93 -4.33
N THR A 9 -1.50 0.41 -3.35
CA THR A 9 -2.61 1.14 -2.73
C THR A 9 -2.44 1.17 -1.22
N THR A 10 -3.14 2.10 -0.59
CA THR A 10 -2.92 2.39 0.82
C THR A 10 -4.18 2.90 1.48
N CYS A 11 -4.22 2.76 2.79
CA CYS A 11 -5.15 3.49 3.62
C CYS A 11 -4.81 4.98 3.62
N TYR A 12 -5.85 5.82 3.53
CA TYR A 12 -5.81 7.27 3.80
C TYR A 12 -6.88 7.62 4.86
N GLY A 13 -6.98 6.79 5.90
CA GLY A 13 -8.02 6.86 6.93
C GLY A 13 -7.85 8.04 7.90
N ALA A 14 -8.89 8.29 8.70
CA ALA A 14 -8.99 9.40 9.65
C ALA A 14 -8.27 9.14 11.00
N ALA A 15 -7.03 8.65 10.94
CA ALA A 15 -6.19 8.38 12.11
C ALA A 15 -4.70 8.47 11.74
N ASN A 16 -3.81 8.57 12.73
CA ASN A 16 -2.36 8.72 12.54
C ASN A 16 -1.79 7.60 11.66
N THR A 17 -2.23 6.36 11.88
CA THR A 17 -1.79 5.20 11.11
C THR A 17 -2.22 5.26 9.64
N GLY A 18 -3.40 5.81 9.35
CA GLY A 18 -3.86 6.05 7.98
C GLY A 18 -3.06 7.16 7.29
N GLN A 19 -2.76 8.25 8.01
CA GLN A 19 -1.94 9.34 7.49
C GLN A 19 -0.49 8.89 7.24
N LEU A 20 0.08 8.10 8.15
CA LEU A 20 1.40 7.51 8.04
C LEU A 20 1.50 6.57 6.82
N ALA A 21 0.58 5.62 6.70
CA ALA A 21 0.50 4.71 5.55
C ALA A 21 0.41 5.48 4.22
N GLY A 22 -0.48 6.48 4.17
CA GLY A 22 -0.64 7.35 3.01
C GLY A 22 0.62 8.12 2.62
N ALA A 23 1.32 8.70 3.60
CA ALA A 23 2.55 9.45 3.40
C ALA A 23 3.69 8.57 2.87
N ILE A 24 3.90 7.40 3.49
CA ILE A 24 4.91 6.43 3.06
C ILE A 24 4.69 6.02 1.60
N THR A 25 3.46 5.65 1.25
CA THR A 25 3.11 5.22 -0.10
C THR A 25 3.32 6.34 -1.11
N THR A 26 2.94 7.58 -0.74
CA THR A 26 3.10 8.75 -1.60
C THR A 26 4.57 9.04 -1.89
N GLU A 27 5.44 8.96 -0.88
CA GLU A 27 6.88 9.14 -1.07
C GLU A 27 7.49 8.04 -1.91
N LEU A 28 7.18 6.77 -1.64
CA LEU A 28 7.67 5.64 -2.45
C LEU A 28 7.30 5.79 -3.92
N VAL A 29 6.07 6.20 -4.23
CA VAL A 29 5.66 6.41 -5.62
C VAL A 29 6.35 7.63 -6.25
N LYS A 30 6.58 8.71 -5.50
CA LYS A 30 7.29 9.89 -6.01
C LYS A 30 8.78 9.63 -6.26
N GLU A 31 9.40 8.80 -5.44
CA GLU A 31 10.84 8.52 -5.48
C GLU A 31 11.22 7.43 -6.49
N ASN A 32 10.26 6.72 -7.09
CA ASN A 32 10.52 5.56 -7.95
C ASN A 32 9.61 5.57 -9.19
N GLU A 33 10.19 5.69 -10.38
CA GLU A 33 9.45 5.82 -11.66
C GLU A 33 8.58 4.60 -12.00
N ASP A 34 9.04 3.40 -11.58
CA ASP A 34 8.35 2.12 -11.81
C ASP A 34 7.18 1.87 -10.83
N PHE A 35 6.96 2.78 -9.87
CA PHE A 35 5.94 2.65 -8.85
C PHE A 35 4.72 3.46 -9.22
N HIS A 36 3.55 2.88 -8.99
CA HIS A 36 2.29 3.48 -9.40
C HIS A 36 1.25 3.43 -8.29
N LEU A 37 0.76 4.61 -7.90
CA LEU A 37 -0.35 4.71 -6.95
C LEU A 37 -1.67 4.26 -7.59
N LEU A 38 -2.42 3.41 -6.89
CA LEU A 38 -3.77 2.98 -7.21
C LEU A 38 -4.76 3.71 -6.29
N CYS A 39 -5.68 4.44 -6.92
CA CYS A 39 -6.83 5.04 -6.24
C CYS A 39 -7.78 3.92 -5.76
N LEU A 40 -7.77 3.63 -4.46
CA LEU A 40 -8.65 2.62 -3.86
C LEU A 40 -10.14 2.89 -4.11
N PRO A 41 -10.65 4.13 -4.01
CA PRO A 41 -12.04 4.42 -4.39
C PRO A 41 -12.41 3.97 -5.80
N ALA A 42 -11.49 4.06 -6.78
CA ALA A 42 -11.76 3.59 -8.13
C ALA A 42 -12.02 2.07 -8.18
N VAL A 43 -11.36 1.28 -7.31
CA VAL A 43 -11.65 -0.16 -7.16
C VAL A 43 -13.01 -0.36 -6.50
N ALA A 44 -13.30 0.37 -5.41
CA ALA A 44 -14.54 0.25 -4.65
C ALA A 44 -15.81 0.56 -5.47
N ILE A 45 -15.70 1.41 -6.50
CA ILE A 45 -16.82 1.72 -7.40
C ILE A 45 -16.78 0.90 -8.70
N ASN A 46 -16.02 -0.20 -8.76
CA ASN A 46 -15.85 -1.04 -9.95
C ASN A 46 -15.37 -0.28 -11.20
N LYS A 47 -14.58 0.80 -11.04
CA LYS A 47 -14.04 1.53 -12.18
C LYS A 47 -12.99 0.68 -12.87
N GLU A 48 -13.23 0.37 -14.14
CA GLU A 48 -12.39 -0.53 -14.94
C GLU A 48 -10.90 -0.19 -14.93
N THR A 49 -10.55 1.11 -14.94
CA THR A 49 -9.15 1.55 -14.86
C THR A 49 -8.46 1.13 -13.56
N GLY A 50 -9.18 1.12 -12.43
CA GLY A 50 -8.67 0.64 -11.14
C GLY A 50 -8.54 -0.89 -11.13
N ILE A 51 -9.59 -1.59 -11.57
CA ILE A 51 -9.63 -3.06 -11.63
C ILE A 51 -8.50 -3.60 -12.52
N ASN A 52 -8.33 -3.02 -13.72
CA ASN A 52 -7.29 -3.43 -14.66
C ASN A 52 -5.89 -3.14 -14.13
N LYS A 53 -5.69 -2.03 -13.41
CA LYS A 53 -4.38 -1.71 -12.82
C LYS A 53 -3.97 -2.74 -11.77
N VAL A 54 -4.90 -3.18 -10.92
CA VAL A 54 -4.66 -4.27 -9.95
C VAL A 54 -4.32 -5.57 -10.68
N LYS A 55 -5.15 -6.00 -11.62
CA LYS A 55 -4.98 -7.29 -12.30
C LYS A 55 -3.67 -7.38 -13.10
N ASN A 56 -3.22 -6.27 -13.68
CA ASN A 56 -2.03 -6.23 -14.53
C ASN A 56 -0.74 -5.79 -13.80
N ALA A 57 -0.78 -5.63 -12.47
CA ALA A 57 0.41 -5.36 -11.68
C ALA A 57 1.35 -6.58 -11.67
N GLU A 58 2.65 -6.38 -11.83
CA GLU A 58 3.62 -7.46 -11.61
C GLU A 58 3.78 -7.75 -10.12
N ILE A 59 3.97 -6.70 -9.33
CA ILE A 59 3.92 -6.75 -7.86
C ILE A 59 2.85 -5.77 -7.38
N PHE A 60 1.92 -6.29 -6.60
CA PHE A 60 0.85 -5.51 -5.99
C PHE A 60 1.06 -5.37 -4.49
N VAL A 61 1.17 -4.13 -4.02
CA VAL A 61 1.46 -3.80 -2.62
C VAL A 61 0.27 -3.10 -2.00
N ILE A 62 -0.11 -3.54 -0.79
CA ILE A 62 -1.10 -2.85 0.04
C ILE A 62 -0.45 -2.41 1.35
N ILE A 63 -0.60 -1.12 1.68
CA ILE A 63 -0.18 -0.53 2.95
C ILE A 63 -1.43 -0.18 3.76
N GLU A 64 -1.75 -1.03 4.72
CA GLU A 64 -2.90 -0.87 5.61
C GLU A 64 -2.58 0.08 6.75
N GLY A 65 -3.57 0.87 7.16
CA GLY A 65 -3.48 1.72 8.34
C GLY A 65 -4.02 1.07 9.61
N CYS A 66 -4.82 0.01 9.53
CA CYS A 66 -5.34 -0.65 10.74
C CYS A 66 -5.72 -2.12 10.47
N PRO A 67 -5.92 -2.93 11.53
CA PRO A 67 -6.28 -4.36 11.41
C PRO A 67 -7.63 -4.63 10.73
N VAL A 68 -8.44 -3.61 10.45
CA VAL A 68 -9.69 -3.79 9.68
C VAL A 68 -9.37 -4.23 8.25
N MET A 69 -8.19 -3.88 7.71
CA MET A 69 -7.71 -4.27 6.38
C MET A 69 -8.70 -3.91 5.24
N CYS A 70 -9.25 -2.69 5.30
CA CYS A 70 -10.26 -2.25 4.33
C CYS A 70 -9.72 -2.27 2.90
N CYS A 71 -8.46 -1.91 2.68
CA CYS A 71 -7.88 -1.85 1.33
C CYS A 71 -7.82 -3.25 0.72
N THR A 72 -7.32 -4.23 1.49
CA THR A 72 -7.25 -5.65 1.10
C THR A 72 -8.63 -6.20 0.81
N LYS A 73 -9.60 -6.01 1.71
CA LYS A 73 -10.98 -6.50 1.54
C LYS A 73 -11.64 -5.95 0.28
N ILE A 74 -11.56 -4.64 0.05
CA ILE A 74 -12.10 -4.00 -1.17
C ILE A 74 -11.43 -4.60 -2.42
N VAL A 75 -10.10 -4.69 -2.43
CA VAL A 75 -9.41 -5.18 -3.63
C VAL A 75 -9.72 -6.64 -3.91
N GLU A 76 -9.70 -7.50 -2.90
CA GLU A 76 -10.03 -8.92 -3.06
C GLU A 76 -11.48 -9.11 -3.52
N GLU A 77 -12.44 -8.38 -2.94
CA GLU A 77 -13.85 -8.45 -3.32
C GLU A 77 -14.08 -8.07 -4.79
N HIS A 78 -13.48 -6.97 -5.25
CA HIS A 78 -13.75 -6.44 -6.59
C HIS A 78 -12.86 -7.04 -7.68
N THR A 79 -11.72 -7.64 -7.34
CA THR A 79 -10.73 -8.10 -8.33
C THR A 79 -10.36 -9.57 -8.21
N GLY A 80 -10.60 -10.21 -7.06
CA GLY A 80 -10.10 -11.54 -6.72
C GLY A 80 -8.59 -11.61 -6.49
N ARG A 81 -7.85 -10.50 -6.63
CA ARG A 81 -6.40 -10.46 -6.48
C ARG A 81 -6.01 -10.17 -5.04
N LYS A 82 -5.10 -11.00 -4.51
CA LYS A 82 -4.41 -10.77 -3.24
C LYS A 82 -3.16 -9.90 -3.44
N PRO A 83 -2.76 -9.10 -2.44
CA PRO A 83 -1.47 -8.42 -2.48
C PRO A 83 -0.29 -9.40 -2.47
N ASP A 84 0.74 -9.07 -3.23
CA ASP A 84 2.04 -9.73 -3.19
C ASP A 84 2.81 -9.34 -1.91
N ILE A 85 2.62 -8.11 -1.44
CA ILE A 85 3.11 -7.59 -0.17
C ILE A 85 1.97 -6.84 0.51
N ARG A 86 1.65 -7.22 1.74
CA ARG A 86 0.71 -6.50 2.61
C ARG A 86 1.38 -6.15 3.92
N VAL A 87 1.34 -4.88 4.28
CA VAL A 87 1.81 -4.41 5.59
C VAL A 87 0.71 -3.67 6.33
N GLU A 88 0.74 -3.68 7.66
CA GLU A 88 -0.22 -3.01 8.54
C GLU A 88 0.52 -2.28 9.68
N MET A 89 0.14 -1.04 9.95
CA MET A 89 0.88 -0.16 10.87
C MET A 89 0.97 -0.69 12.31
N ALA A 90 -0.11 -1.23 12.87
CA ALA A 90 -0.14 -1.66 14.27
C ALA A 90 0.55 -3.02 14.50
N GLU A 91 0.16 -4.04 13.75
CA GLU A 91 0.63 -5.42 13.87
C GLU A 91 2.07 -5.57 13.37
N ASP A 92 2.41 -5.00 12.21
CA ASP A 92 3.73 -5.22 11.61
C ASP A 92 4.81 -4.26 12.15
N TYR A 93 4.41 -3.08 12.65
CA TYR A 93 5.37 -2.03 13.06
C TYR A 93 5.17 -1.49 14.47
N GLY A 94 4.13 -1.91 15.20
CA GLY A 94 3.88 -1.48 16.58
C GLY A 94 3.33 -0.05 16.71
N VAL A 95 2.84 0.54 15.62
CA VAL A 95 2.33 1.92 15.65
C VAL A 95 1.05 1.97 16.47
N LYS A 96 1.06 2.76 17.55
CA LYS A 96 -0.13 2.96 18.40
C LYS A 96 -1.10 3.89 17.70
N LYS A 97 -2.31 3.40 17.42
CA LYS A 97 -3.37 4.19 16.80
C LYS A 97 -3.85 5.31 17.74
N SER A 98 -3.98 6.51 17.19
CA SER A 98 -4.60 7.67 17.82
C SER A 98 -5.55 8.35 16.83
N SER A 99 -6.41 9.24 17.33
CA SER A 99 -7.28 10.08 16.50
C SER A 99 -6.56 11.28 15.87
N GLU A 100 -5.29 11.49 16.23
CA GLU A 100 -4.47 12.55 15.64
C GLU A 100 -4.21 12.26 14.16
N LEU A 101 -3.96 13.32 13.38
CA LEU A 101 -3.65 13.20 11.95
C LEU A 101 -2.15 13.40 11.66
N THR A 102 -1.34 13.39 12.70
CA THR A 102 0.12 13.54 12.64
C THR A 102 0.81 12.21 12.91
N TYR A 103 2.06 12.09 12.48
CA TYR A 103 2.91 10.93 12.68
C TYR A 103 4.36 11.39 12.83
N GLU A 104 5.19 10.55 13.43
CA GLU A 104 6.61 10.85 13.61
C GLU A 104 7.39 10.60 12.32
N GLU A 105 8.17 11.59 11.87
CA GLU A 105 8.96 11.49 10.65
C GLU A 105 9.98 10.35 10.69
N ALA A 106 10.60 10.11 11.84
CA ALA A 106 11.54 9.00 12.03
C ALA A 106 10.84 7.63 11.87
N GLU A 107 9.60 7.50 12.32
CA GLU A 107 8.81 6.29 12.16
C GLU A 107 8.43 6.07 10.70
N LYS A 108 8.00 7.12 10.00
CA LYS A 108 7.74 7.10 8.55
C LYS A 108 8.96 6.61 7.76
N VAL A 109 10.14 7.19 8.01
CA VAL A 109 11.38 6.82 7.31
C VAL A 109 11.73 5.36 7.57
N ARG A 110 11.68 4.90 8.82
CA ARG A 110 11.99 3.51 9.20
C ARG A 110 11.08 2.52 8.47
N ILE A 111 9.77 2.75 8.50
CA ILE A 111 8.78 1.86 7.89
C ILE A 111 8.90 1.90 6.35
N LYS A 112 9.10 3.09 5.76
CA LYS A 112 9.33 3.25 4.31
C LYS A 112 10.51 2.41 3.83
N GLN A 113 11.63 2.44 4.56
CA GLN A 113 12.83 1.67 4.23
C GLN A 113 12.58 0.17 4.27
N ASP A 114 11.85 -0.34 5.28
CA ASP A 114 11.50 -1.76 5.36
C ASP A 114 10.60 -2.18 4.19
N ILE A 115 9.57 -1.40 3.88
CA ILE A 115 8.67 -1.68 2.75
C ILE A 115 9.44 -1.70 1.43
N LYS A 116 10.33 -0.72 1.22
CA LYS A 116 11.18 -0.67 0.03
C LYS A 116 12.02 -1.95 -0.10
N ARG A 117 12.67 -2.37 0.98
CA ARG A 117 13.46 -3.60 1.03
C ARG A 117 12.61 -4.83 0.69
N ARG A 118 11.39 -4.96 1.24
CA ARG A 118 10.48 -6.07 0.91
C ARG A 118 10.11 -6.10 -0.57
N ILE A 119 9.92 -4.94 -1.20
CA ILE A 119 9.65 -4.82 -2.64
C ILE A 119 10.86 -5.26 -3.47
N GLU A 120 12.07 -4.85 -3.08
CA GLU A 120 13.33 -5.24 -3.73
C GLU A 120 13.62 -6.73 -3.59
N ASP A 121 13.38 -7.31 -2.40
CA ASP A 121 13.51 -8.74 -2.15
C ASP A 121 12.52 -9.54 -3.02
N LYS A 122 11.25 -9.12 -3.07
CA LYS A 122 10.23 -9.72 -3.92
C LYS A 122 10.56 -9.62 -5.41
N SER A 123 11.05 -8.46 -5.86
CA SER A 123 11.46 -8.23 -7.25
C SER A 123 12.65 -9.10 -7.66
N ALA A 124 13.54 -9.42 -6.72
CA ALA A 124 14.67 -10.31 -6.91
C ALA A 124 14.32 -11.80 -6.78
N GLY A 125 13.05 -12.15 -6.50
CA GLY A 125 12.62 -13.54 -6.27
C GLY A 125 13.12 -14.14 -4.95
N ARG A 126 13.50 -13.30 -3.98
CA ARG A 126 13.90 -13.72 -2.64
C ARG A 126 12.64 -13.75 -1.75
N ASN A 127 12.34 -14.91 -1.16
CA ASN A 127 11.25 -15.09 -0.19
C ASN A 127 11.74 -14.86 1.22
#